data_AF-A0A7W1L2T3-F1
#
_entry.id   AF-A0A7W1L2T3-F1
#
_cell.length_a   1.000
_cell.length_b   1.000
_cell.length_c   1.000
_cell.angle_alpha   90.00
_cell.angle_beta   90.00
_cell.angle_gamma   90.00
#
_symmetry.space_group_name_H-M   'P 1'
#
loop_
_entity.id
_entity.type
_entity.pdbx_description
1 polymer ?
#
loop_
_entity_poly.entity_id
_entity_poly.type
_entity_poly.pdbx_seq_one_letter_code
_entity_poly.pdbx_strand_id
1 'polypeptide(L)'
;MQHSNNGDLEHLVEQITDVIVARLNGETDNQAAMCGCTSACFNRCPERMHRVVDAGAARIGLVLGEAARAGDWASLIDHTLLKPEATEDDIRRLCEEAARFHFASVCVNPTWVRPAACHLHGTNVPVCTVIGFPLGATLPDVKAYEARRAIYD
;
A
#
# COMPACT_ATOMS: atom_id res chain seq x y z
N MET A 1 57.70 10.44 -0.67
CA MET A 1 56.63 9.66 -1.31
C MET A 1 55.84 9.01 -0.19
N GLN A 2 54.68 9.58 0.10
CA GLN A 2 53.93 9.40 1.34
C GLN A 2 53.22 8.04 1.40
N HIS A 3 53.30 7.47 2.60
CA HIS A 3 52.50 6.38 3.14
C HIS A 3 51.02 6.78 3.24
N SER A 4 50.11 6.05 2.59
CA SER A 4 48.66 6.18 2.86
C SER A 4 47.83 4.89 2.73
N ASN A 5 48.39 3.72 2.36
CA ASN A 5 47.54 2.55 2.10
C ASN A 5 47.32 1.59 3.29
N ASN A 6 48.09 1.68 4.38
CA ASN A 6 47.96 0.71 5.48
C ASN A 6 46.90 1.11 6.52
N GLY A 7 46.75 2.42 6.79
CA GLY A 7 45.74 2.93 7.73
C GLY A 7 44.31 2.72 7.22
N ASP A 8 44.08 2.86 5.91
CA ASP A 8 42.77 2.62 5.31
C ASP A 8 42.39 1.14 5.33
N LEU A 9 43.35 0.23 5.16
CA LEU A 9 43.13 -1.22 5.24
C LEU A 9 42.86 -1.67 6.68
N GLU A 10 43.63 -1.17 7.65
CA GLU A 10 43.40 -1.46 9.07
C GLU A 10 42.04 -0.93 9.54
N HIS A 11 41.66 0.28 9.09
CA HIS A 11 40.35 0.84 9.40
C HIS A 11 39.20 0.06 8.75
N LEU A 12 39.38 -0.41 7.51
CA LEU A 12 38.38 -1.24 6.83
C LEU A 12 38.22 -2.60 7.50
N VAL A 13 39.31 -3.20 7.97
CA VAL A 13 39.28 -4.48 8.71
C VAL A 13 38.53 -4.31 10.02
N GLU A 14 38.81 -3.26 10.77
CA GLU A 14 38.12 -2.93 12.02
C GLU A 14 36.61 -2.76 11.80
N GLN A 15 36.21 -1.99 10.78
CA GLN A 15 34.81 -1.81 10.39
C GLN A 15 34.10 -3.11 10.01
N ILE A 16 34.78 -4.00 9.26
CA ILE A 16 34.22 -5.29 8.87
C ILE A 16 34.08 -6.22 10.09
N THR A 17 35.07 -6.22 10.99
CA THR A 17 35.04 -7.03 12.22
C THR A 17 33.90 -6.61 13.13
N ASP A 18 33.69 -5.31 13.34
CA ASP A 18 32.59 -4.80 14.16
C ASP A 18 31.22 -5.20 13.61
N VAL A 19 31.03 -5.14 12.28
CA VAL A 19 29.80 -5.56 11.62
C VAL A 19 29.56 -7.07 11.76
N ILE A 20 30.60 -7.89 11.69
CA ILE A 20 30.49 -9.35 11.85
C ILE A 20 30.17 -9.70 13.30
N VAL A 21 30.84 -9.08 14.27
CA VAL A 21 30.60 -9.31 15.70
C VAL A 21 29.18 -8.88 16.09
N ALA A 22 28.71 -7.73 15.62
CA ALA A 22 27.33 -7.27 15.85
C ALA A 22 26.29 -8.25 15.28
N ARG A 23 26.54 -8.83 14.10
CA ARG A 23 25.66 -9.84 13.48
C ARG A 23 25.66 -11.17 14.21
N LEU A 24 26.81 -11.57 14.78
CA LEU A 24 26.94 -12.80 15.56
C LEU A 24 26.31 -12.66 16.96
N ASN A 25 26.32 -11.47 17.54
CA ASN A 25 25.74 -11.18 18.85
C ASN A 25 24.22 -10.90 18.82
N GLY A 26 23.60 -10.87 17.65
CA GLY A 26 22.14 -10.69 17.51
C GLY A 26 21.62 -9.28 17.82
N GLU A 27 22.52 -8.30 17.93
CA GLU A 27 22.16 -6.90 18.13
C GLU A 27 21.91 -6.24 16.76
N THR A 28 20.68 -6.38 16.26
CA THR A 28 20.19 -5.54 15.17
C THR A 28 19.84 -4.17 15.71
N ASP A 29 20.82 -3.27 15.78
CA ASP A 29 20.54 -1.86 16.03
C ASP A 29 21.04 -0.95 14.89
N ASN A 30 20.06 -0.27 14.30
CA ASN A 30 20.17 1.07 13.74
C ASN A 30 21.01 1.33 12.47
N GLN A 31 20.65 0.69 11.36
CA GLN A 31 21.01 1.16 9.99
C GLN A 31 20.00 2.14 9.38
N ALA A 32 19.41 3.01 10.20
CA ALA A 32 18.53 4.08 9.73
C ALA A 32 19.29 5.25 9.04
N ALA A 33 20.61 5.33 9.16
CA ALA A 33 21.37 6.51 8.75
C ALA A 33 21.89 6.51 7.29
N MET A 34 21.92 5.37 6.57
CA MET A 34 22.56 5.31 5.23
C MET A 34 21.83 4.44 4.19
N CYS A 35 20.51 4.24 4.29
CA CYS A 35 19.81 3.35 3.34
C CYS A 35 19.36 4.08 2.06
N GLY A 36 20.08 3.86 0.96
CA GLY A 36 19.60 4.11 -0.41
C GLY A 36 18.42 3.20 -0.75
N CYS A 37 17.28 3.80 -1.12
CA CYS A 37 15.99 3.10 -1.20
C CYS A 37 15.90 2.17 -2.41
N THR A 38 15.99 0.86 -2.17
CA THR A 38 15.61 -0.20 -3.13
C THR A 38 14.40 -0.98 -2.60
N SER A 39 13.68 -1.65 -3.50
CA SER A 39 12.50 -2.50 -3.21
C SER A 39 12.76 -3.60 -2.17
N ALA A 40 14.02 -3.91 -1.86
CA ALA A 40 14.43 -4.86 -0.83
C ALA A 40 14.32 -4.35 0.63
N CYS A 41 13.92 -3.09 0.84
CA CYS A 41 13.90 -2.46 2.16
C CYS A 41 12.60 -2.72 2.97
N PHE A 42 11.51 -3.16 2.33
CA PHE A 42 10.20 -3.32 2.98
C PHE A 42 10.18 -4.38 4.10
N ASN A 43 11.00 -5.44 4.00
CA ASN A 43 11.12 -6.46 5.04
C ASN A 43 12.14 -6.13 6.14
N ARG A 44 12.95 -5.07 5.98
CA ARG A 44 14.10 -4.78 6.85
C ARG A 44 13.96 -3.53 7.74
N CYS A 45 12.87 -2.78 7.61
CA CYS A 45 12.64 -1.58 8.42
C CYS A 45 11.18 -1.46 8.87
N PRO A 46 10.81 -2.05 10.02
CA PRO A 46 9.44 -1.99 10.57
C PRO A 46 8.94 -0.57 10.79
N GLU A 47 9.78 0.32 11.31
CA GLU A 47 9.45 1.73 11.58
C GLU A 47 9.00 2.51 10.33
N ARG A 48 9.52 2.16 9.15
CA ARG A 48 9.12 2.82 7.91
C ARG A 48 7.83 2.24 7.33
N MET A 49 7.56 0.95 7.57
CA MET A 49 6.25 0.36 7.27
C MET A 49 5.17 1.00 8.15
N HIS A 50 5.44 1.19 9.45
CA HIS A 50 4.55 1.90 10.35
C HIS A 50 4.17 3.29 9.83
N ARG A 51 5.13 4.09 9.35
CA ARG A 51 4.81 5.40 8.76
C ARG A 51 3.88 5.34 7.54
N VAL A 52 4.00 4.31 6.71
CA VAL A 52 3.14 4.14 5.52
C VAL A 52 1.74 3.73 5.94
N VAL A 53 1.62 2.84 6.94
CA VAL A 53 0.34 2.45 7.55
C VAL A 53 -0.30 3.64 8.28
N ASP A 54 0.45 4.38 9.08
CA ASP A 54 0.02 5.58 9.83
C ASP A 54 -0.43 6.69 8.88
N ALA A 55 0.19 6.79 7.70
CA ALA A 55 -0.24 7.70 6.63
C ALA A 55 -1.55 7.26 5.96
N GLY A 56 -2.15 6.13 6.37
CA GLY A 56 -3.46 5.65 5.93
C GLY A 56 -3.41 4.57 4.85
N ALA A 57 -2.23 4.04 4.50
CA ALA A 57 -2.17 2.91 3.57
C ALA A 57 -2.65 1.62 4.26
N ALA A 58 -3.87 1.22 3.95
CA ALA A 58 -4.49 0.03 4.54
C ALA A 58 -3.93 -1.30 3.99
N ARG A 59 -3.37 -1.29 2.77
CA ARG A 59 -2.88 -2.50 2.08
C ARG A 59 -1.55 -2.24 1.40
N ILE A 60 -0.48 -2.85 1.91
CA ILE A 60 0.87 -2.77 1.35
C ILE A 60 1.17 -4.10 0.66
N GLY A 61 1.43 -4.08 -0.65
CA GLY A 61 1.73 -5.28 -1.42
C GLY A 61 3.07 -5.90 -0.99
N LEU A 62 3.00 -6.97 -0.21
CA LEU A 62 4.14 -7.82 0.13
C LEU A 62 4.02 -9.12 -0.65
N VAL A 63 5.00 -9.41 -1.51
CA VAL A 63 5.13 -10.74 -2.11
C VAL A 63 5.79 -11.64 -1.08
N LEU A 64 4.98 -12.31 -0.26
CA LEU A 64 5.41 -13.51 0.45
C LEU A 64 5.40 -14.67 -0.56
N GLY A 65 6.43 -15.51 -0.50
CA GLY A 65 6.68 -16.57 -1.50
C GLY A 65 5.51 -17.51 -1.77
N GLU A 66 5.67 -18.28 -2.85
CA GLU A 66 4.72 -19.19 -3.50
C GLU A 66 3.87 -20.06 -2.55
N ALA A 67 2.74 -19.52 -2.07
CA ALA A 67 1.65 -20.32 -1.49
C ALA A 67 0.29 -19.58 -1.46
N ALA A 68 0.06 -18.60 -2.34
CA ALA A 68 -1.21 -17.87 -2.37
C ALA A 68 -2.31 -18.68 -3.09
N ARG A 69 -3.36 -19.08 -2.36
CA ARG A 69 -4.61 -19.65 -2.88
C ARG A 69 -5.44 -18.59 -3.62
N ALA A 70 -6.40 -19.01 -4.45
CA ALA A 70 -7.27 -18.09 -5.21
C ALA A 70 -8.00 -17.05 -4.33
N GLY A 71 -8.41 -17.43 -3.11
CA GLY A 71 -8.98 -16.49 -2.13
C GLY A 71 -7.99 -15.43 -1.63
N ASP A 72 -6.70 -15.79 -1.56
CA ASP A 72 -5.64 -14.88 -1.15
C ASP A 72 -5.47 -13.76 -2.19
N TRP A 73 -5.70 -14.05 -3.47
CA TRP A 73 -5.69 -13.06 -4.55
C TRP A 73 -6.95 -12.20 -4.60
N ALA A 74 -8.13 -12.78 -4.35
CA ALA A 74 -9.38 -12.02 -4.35
C ALA A 74 -9.35 -10.85 -3.35
N SER A 75 -8.78 -11.09 -2.15
CA SER A 75 -8.60 -10.08 -1.11
C SER A 75 -7.66 -8.92 -1.48
N LEU A 76 -7.00 -8.99 -2.65
CA LEU A 76 -6.12 -7.96 -3.19
C LEU A 76 -6.73 -7.19 -4.37
N ILE A 77 -7.91 -7.59 -4.85
CA ILE A 77 -8.57 -7.02 -6.03
C ILE A 77 -9.63 -6.01 -5.62
N ASP A 78 -9.57 -4.81 -6.20
CA ASP A 78 -10.65 -3.83 -6.17
C ASP A 78 -11.61 -4.07 -7.35
N HIS A 79 -12.81 -4.55 -7.07
CA HIS A 79 -13.81 -4.85 -8.09
C HIS A 79 -14.37 -3.54 -8.65
N THR A 80 -13.98 -3.21 -9.88
CA THR A 80 -14.07 -1.83 -10.39
C THR A 80 -15.12 -1.68 -11.50
N LEU A 81 -16.01 -0.69 -11.37
CA LEU A 81 -16.92 -0.28 -12.43
C LEU A 81 -16.96 1.25 -12.56
N LEU A 82 -16.27 1.77 -13.57
CA LEU A 82 -16.15 3.20 -13.86
C LEU A 82 -16.75 3.59 -15.22
N LYS A 83 -17.50 2.69 -15.86
CA LYS A 83 -18.18 2.99 -17.13
C LYS A 83 -19.22 4.10 -16.91
N PRO A 84 -19.27 5.13 -17.76
CA PRO A 84 -20.22 6.23 -17.59
C PRO A 84 -21.68 5.78 -17.78
N GLU A 85 -21.91 4.69 -18.52
CA GLU A 85 -23.24 4.10 -18.73
C GLU A 85 -23.64 3.07 -17.66
N ALA A 86 -22.85 2.90 -16.59
CA ALA A 86 -23.16 1.98 -15.51
C ALA A 86 -24.51 2.32 -14.87
N THR A 87 -25.35 1.30 -14.69
CA THR A 87 -26.67 1.43 -14.06
C THR A 87 -26.62 1.03 -12.59
N GLU A 88 -27.66 1.38 -11.83
CA GLU A 88 -27.78 0.94 -10.43
C GLU A 88 -27.81 -0.59 -10.30
N ASP A 89 -28.44 -1.30 -11.24
CA ASP A 89 -28.43 -2.76 -11.28
C ASP A 89 -27.03 -3.34 -11.49
N ASP A 90 -26.20 -2.66 -12.31
CA ASP A 90 -24.79 -3.06 -12.47
C ASP A 90 -24.00 -2.87 -11.17
N ILE A 91 -24.25 -1.77 -10.44
CA ILE A 91 -23.61 -1.49 -9.14
C ILE A 91 -24.06 -2.51 -8.09
N ARG A 92 -25.35 -2.86 -8.06
CA ARG A 92 -25.87 -3.89 -7.16
C ARG A 92 -25.19 -5.23 -7.43
N ARG A 93 -25.12 -5.64 -8.71
CA ARG A 93 -24.44 -6.87 -9.12
C ARG A 93 -22.96 -6.86 -8.74
N LEU A 94 -22.27 -5.74 -8.96
CA LEU A 94 -20.87 -5.54 -8.58
C LEU A 94 -20.67 -5.77 -7.08
N CYS A 95 -21.56 -5.20 -6.24
CA CYS A 95 -21.52 -5.36 -4.80
C CYS A 95 -21.78 -6.82 -4.36
N GLU A 96 -22.78 -7.47 -4.96
CA GLU A 96 -23.10 -8.88 -4.70
C GLU A 96 -21.93 -9.81 -5.03
N GLU A 97 -21.29 -9.61 -6.19
CA GLU A 97 -20.10 -10.36 -6.60
C GLU A 97 -18.93 -10.11 -5.64
N ALA A 98 -18.70 -8.86 -5.24
CA ALA A 98 -17.63 -8.52 -4.32
C ALA A 98 -17.82 -9.13 -2.93
N ALA A 99 -19.03 -9.10 -2.39
CA ALA A 99 -19.36 -9.75 -1.14
C ALA A 99 -19.21 -11.28 -1.22
N ARG A 100 -19.63 -11.88 -2.34
CA ARG A 100 -19.54 -13.34 -2.58
C ARG A 100 -18.11 -13.84 -2.68
N PHE A 101 -17.24 -13.10 -3.37
CA PHE A 101 -15.85 -13.51 -3.61
C PHE A 101 -14.86 -12.92 -2.61
N HIS A 102 -15.32 -12.14 -1.65
CA HIS A 102 -14.50 -11.47 -0.63
C HIS A 102 -13.40 -10.61 -1.27
N PHE A 103 -13.80 -9.79 -2.25
CA PHE A 103 -12.88 -8.82 -2.86
C PHE A 103 -12.43 -7.75 -1.87
N ALA A 104 -11.32 -7.09 -2.19
CA ALA A 104 -10.67 -6.13 -1.33
C ALA A 104 -11.50 -4.86 -1.15
N SER A 105 -12.17 -4.40 -2.20
CA SER A 105 -13.15 -3.31 -2.18
C SER A 105 -14.00 -3.30 -3.45
N VAL A 106 -15.04 -2.47 -3.48
CA VAL A 106 -15.74 -2.08 -4.70
C VAL A 106 -15.31 -0.67 -5.10
N CYS A 107 -14.76 -0.48 -6.30
CA CYS A 107 -14.31 0.81 -6.81
C CYS A 107 -15.29 1.38 -7.85
N VAL A 108 -15.90 2.52 -7.53
CA VAL A 108 -16.96 3.14 -8.36
C VAL A 108 -16.75 4.63 -8.53
N ASN A 109 -17.52 5.25 -9.44
CA ASN A 109 -17.56 6.71 -9.53
C ASN A 109 -18.24 7.32 -8.29
N PRO A 110 -17.91 8.57 -7.89
CA PRO A 110 -18.44 9.21 -6.67
C PRO A 110 -19.96 9.16 -6.54
N THR A 111 -20.69 9.29 -7.65
CA THR A 111 -22.17 9.22 -7.70
C THR A 111 -22.73 7.92 -7.13
N TRP A 112 -21.96 6.83 -7.19
CA TRP A 112 -22.38 5.50 -6.78
C TRP A 112 -21.92 5.11 -5.37
N VAL A 113 -21.17 5.98 -4.67
CA VAL A 113 -20.63 5.68 -3.33
C VAL A 113 -21.75 5.33 -2.36
N ARG A 114 -22.77 6.19 -2.25
CA ARG A 114 -23.89 5.98 -1.33
C ARG A 114 -24.70 4.70 -1.64
N PRO A 115 -25.15 4.46 -2.89
CA PRO A 115 -25.80 3.19 -3.23
C PRO A 115 -24.94 1.95 -2.95
N ALA A 116 -23.65 1.99 -3.32
CA ALA A 116 -22.74 0.88 -3.06
C ALA A 116 -22.54 0.63 -1.55
N ALA A 117 -22.42 1.69 -0.75
CA ALA A 117 -22.31 1.59 0.70
C ALA A 117 -23.58 0.99 1.33
N CYS A 118 -24.76 1.35 0.82
CA CYS A 118 -26.02 0.73 1.24
C CYS A 118 -26.07 -0.76 0.87
N HIS A 119 -25.67 -1.14 -0.35
CA HIS A 119 -25.68 -2.54 -0.79
C HIS A 119 -24.66 -3.42 -0.06
N LEU A 120 -23.51 -2.86 0.31
CA LEU A 120 -22.45 -3.57 1.04
C LEU A 120 -22.61 -3.52 2.56
N HIS A 121 -23.70 -2.92 3.06
CA HIS A 121 -23.96 -2.84 4.49
C HIS A 121 -24.03 -4.23 5.12
N GLY A 122 -23.26 -4.45 6.19
CA GLY A 122 -23.16 -5.74 6.87
C GLY A 122 -22.17 -6.73 6.23
N THR A 123 -21.49 -6.34 5.14
CA THR A 123 -20.38 -7.11 4.56
C THR A 123 -19.03 -6.57 5.04
N ASN A 124 -17.96 -7.33 4.81
CA ASN A 124 -16.58 -6.90 5.09
C ASN A 124 -15.92 -6.19 3.89
N VAL A 125 -16.68 -5.86 2.84
CA VAL A 125 -16.15 -5.25 1.62
C VAL A 125 -16.35 -3.73 1.68
N PRO A 126 -15.29 -2.93 1.75
CA PRO A 126 -15.40 -1.48 1.75
C PRO A 126 -15.71 -0.93 0.34
N VAL A 127 -16.23 0.29 0.30
CA VAL A 127 -16.36 1.09 -0.93
C VAL A 127 -15.11 1.95 -1.11
N CYS A 128 -14.58 1.95 -2.33
CA CYS A 128 -13.54 2.81 -2.84
C CYS A 128 -14.11 3.70 -3.94
N THR A 129 -13.66 4.95 -4.05
CA THR A 129 -14.03 5.83 -5.15
C THR A 129 -12.84 6.57 -5.70
N VAL A 130 -12.91 6.84 -6.99
CA VAL A 130 -11.98 7.71 -7.69
C VAL A 130 -12.29 9.19 -7.42
N ILE A 131 -11.28 10.06 -7.51
CA ILE A 131 -11.39 11.52 -7.29
C ILE A 131 -10.78 12.25 -8.49
N GLY A 132 -11.53 13.17 -9.09
CA GLY A 132 -11.11 13.91 -10.29
C GLY A 132 -10.98 13.04 -11.54
N PHE A 133 -11.53 11.83 -11.53
CA PHE A 133 -11.48 10.89 -12.66
C PHE A 133 -12.43 11.33 -13.80
N PRO A 134 -12.13 11.02 -15.08
CA PRO A 134 -10.95 10.31 -15.58
C PRO A 134 -9.72 11.19 -15.84
N LEU A 135 -9.92 12.47 -16.18
CA LEU A 135 -8.85 13.31 -16.69
C LEU A 135 -7.93 13.86 -15.60
N GLY A 136 -8.42 14.08 -14.38
CA GLY A 136 -7.63 14.60 -13.26
C GLY A 136 -7.14 16.04 -13.43
N ALA A 137 -7.49 16.72 -14.51
CA ALA A 137 -7.08 18.09 -14.84
C ALA A 137 -7.94 19.15 -14.13
N THR A 138 -8.18 18.96 -12.84
CA THR A 138 -8.93 19.86 -11.96
C THR A 138 -8.05 20.40 -10.85
N LEU A 139 -8.47 21.52 -10.25
CA LEU A 139 -7.73 22.18 -9.18
C LEU A 139 -7.67 21.31 -7.89
N PRO A 140 -6.60 21.42 -7.08
CA PRO A 140 -6.45 20.61 -5.87
C PRO A 140 -7.57 20.81 -4.83
N ASP A 141 -8.12 22.01 -4.71
CA ASP A 141 -9.21 22.33 -3.81
C ASP A 141 -10.52 21.64 -4.20
N VAL A 142 -10.79 21.52 -5.51
CA VAL A 142 -11.92 20.75 -6.06
C VAL A 142 -11.78 19.27 -5.74
N LYS A 143 -10.59 18.69 -5.94
CA LYS A 143 -10.32 17.28 -5.57
C LYS A 143 -10.49 17.05 -4.08
N ALA A 144 -10.02 17.98 -3.25
CA ALA A 144 -10.19 17.90 -1.80
C ALA A 144 -11.66 17.99 -1.38
N TYR A 145 -12.47 18.80 -2.07
CA TYR A 145 -13.91 18.86 -1.85
C TYR A 145 -14.61 17.55 -2.24
N GLU A 146 -14.31 17.01 -3.43
CA GLU A 146 -14.85 15.73 -3.90
C GLU A 146 -14.51 14.59 -2.94
N ALA A 147 -13.27 14.51 -2.48
CA ALA A 147 -12.83 13.52 -1.51
C ALA A 147 -13.57 13.64 -0.18
N ARG A 148 -13.72 14.86 0.36
CA ARG A 148 -14.51 15.08 1.59
C ARG A 148 -15.96 14.67 1.39
N ARG A 149 -16.55 15.02 0.24
CA ARG A 149 -17.95 14.69 -0.05
C ARG A 149 -18.16 13.18 -0.11
N ALA A 150 -17.28 12.46 -0.79
CA ALA A 150 -17.32 11.00 -0.88
C ALA A 150 -17.20 10.31 0.49
N ILE A 151 -16.45 10.87 1.45
CA ILE A 151 -16.36 10.33 2.81
C ILE A 151 -17.68 10.49 3.59
N TYR A 152 -18.47 11.52 3.27
CA TYR A 152 -19.77 11.76 3.92
C TYR A 152 -20.92 10.96 3.31
N ASP A 153 -20.81 10.54 2.05
CA ASP A 153 -21.84 9.80 1.31
C ASP A 153 -21.88 8.31 1.71
#